data_AF-A0A517XTU5-F1
#
_entry.id   AF-A0A517XTU5-F1
#
_cell.length_a   1.000
_cell.length_b   1.000
_cell.length_c   1.000
_cell.angle_alpha   90.00
_cell.angle_beta   90.00
_cell.angle_gamma   90.00
#
_symmetry.space_group_name_H-M   'P 1'
#
loop_
_entity.id
_entity.type
_entity.pdbx_description
1 polymer ?
#
loop_
_entity_poly.entity_id
_entity_poly.type
_entity_poly.pdbx_seq_one_letter_code
_entity_poly.pdbx_strand_id
1 'polypeptide(L)' 'MASKGLTVQQRKSIFSALVAAQDQQPGNVPESKKKVAAEFHISREQLDLIEKEGVDKDWPPLDS' A
#
# COMPACT_ATOMS: atom_id res chain seq x y z
N MET A 1 -4.02 -10.08 -17.13
CA MET A 1 -2.74 -10.82 -17.12
C MET A 1 -1.61 -9.82 -16.86
N ALA A 2 -1.31 -9.50 -15.60
CA ALA A 2 -0.06 -8.85 -15.15
C ALA A 2 0.10 -8.87 -13.61
N SER A 3 -0.39 -9.90 -12.91
CA SER A 3 -0.07 -10.12 -11.50
C SER A 3 1.22 -10.95 -11.34
N LYS A 4 2.21 -10.71 -12.21
CA LYS A 4 3.54 -11.30 -12.08
C LYS A 4 4.35 -10.50 -11.07
N GLY A 5 4.15 -10.84 -9.80
CA GLY A 5 5.12 -10.73 -8.72
C GLY A 5 5.58 -9.33 -8.35
N LEU A 6 4.72 -8.55 -7.68
CA LEU A 6 5.22 -7.45 -6.84
C LEU A 6 6.26 -8.02 -5.87
N THR A 7 7.49 -7.54 -5.95
CA THR A 7 8.54 -7.96 -5.02
C THR A 7 8.19 -7.52 -3.60
N VAL A 8 8.78 -8.15 -2.59
CA VAL A 8 8.61 -7.71 -1.18
C VAL A 8 8.94 -6.22 -1.04
N GLN A 9 9.94 -5.73 -1.76
CA GLN A 9 10.34 -4.33 -1.75
C GLN A 9 9.25 -3.43 -2.34
N GLN A 10 8.65 -3.78 -3.48
CA GLN A 10 7.53 -3.03 -4.04
C GLN A 10 6.31 -3.02 -3.11
N ARG A 11 5.99 -4.16 -2.48
CA ARG A 11 4.88 -4.24 -1.51
C ARG A 11 5.13 -3.34 -0.30
N LYS A 12 6.36 -3.30 0.22
CA LYS A 12 6.76 -2.36 1.27
C LYS A 12 6.63 -0.90 0.84
N SER A 13 7.04 -0.56 -0.40
CA SER A 13 6.86 0.79 -0.95
C SER A 13 5.38 1.17 -1.05
N ILE A 14 4.53 0.27 -1.52
CA ILE A 14 3.07 0.46 -1.59
C ILE A 14 2.49 0.67 -0.19
N PHE A 15 2.89 -0.16 0.78
CA PHE A 15 2.45 -0.05 2.17
C PHE A 15 2.85 1.31 2.77
N SER A 16 4.09 1.74 2.57
CA SER A 16 4.58 3.04 3.03
C SER A 16 3.81 4.20 2.40
N ALA A 17 3.57 4.15 1.08
CA ALA A 17 2.78 5.14 0.38
C ALA A 17 1.33 5.19 0.89
N LEU A 18 0.76 4.03 1.22
CA LEU A 18 -0.57 3.94 1.80
C LEU A 18 -0.63 4.60 3.18
N VAL A 19 0.32 4.31 4.07
CA VAL A 19 0.40 4.91 5.41
C VAL A 19 0.60 6.42 5.29
N ALA A 20 1.52 6.88 4.43
CA ALA A 20 1.74 8.31 4.18
C ALA A 20 0.47 9.00 3.63
N ALA A 21 -0.26 8.36 2.72
CA ALA A 21 -1.51 8.90 2.19
C ALA A 21 -2.65 8.93 3.22
N GLN A 22 -2.64 8.02 4.21
CA GLN A 22 -3.58 8.04 5.33
C GLN A 22 -3.21 9.11 6.37
N ASP A 23 -1.91 9.30 6.63
CA ASP A 23 -1.37 10.32 7.54
C ASP A 23 -1.64 11.75 7.04
N GLN A 24 -1.53 11.97 5.72
CA GLN A 24 -1.86 13.26 5.10
C GLN A 24 -3.35 13.62 5.17
N GLN A 25 -4.25 12.63 5.25
CA GLN A 25 -5.70 12.86 5.29
C GLN A 25 -6.37 11.94 6.33
N PRO A 26 -6.17 12.22 7.64
CA PRO A 26 -6.73 11.42 8.71
C PRO A 26 -8.26 11.47 8.62
N GLY A 27 -8.89 10.31 8.41
CA GLY A 27 -10.33 10.16 8.25
C GLY A 27 -10.81 9.75 6.85
N ASN A 28 -9.94 9.78 5.83
CA ASN A 28 -10.32 9.44 4.45
C ASN A 28 -9.55 8.22 3.88
N VAL A 29 -9.32 7.21 4.72
CA VAL A 29 -8.69 5.92 4.38
C VAL A 29 -9.16 5.31 3.05
N PRO A 30 -10.47 5.23 2.72
CA PRO A 30 -10.91 4.65 1.45
C PRO A 30 -10.48 5.46 0.21
N GLU A 31 -10.34 6.78 0.32
CA GLU A 31 -9.80 7.66 -0.71
C GLU A 31 -8.28 7.47 -0.86
N SER A 32 -7.54 7.46 0.26
CA SER A 32 -6.10 7.18 0.28
C SER A 32 -5.78 5.83 -0.37
N LYS A 33 -6.57 4.78 -0.05
CA LYS A 33 -6.45 3.45 -0.69
C LYS A 33 -6.67 3.51 -2.20
N LYS A 34 -7.68 4.24 -2.67
CA LYS A 34 -7.94 4.40 -4.11
C LYS A 34 -6.79 5.10 -4.82
N LYS A 35 -6.27 6.18 -4.22
CA LYS A 35 -5.15 6.97 -4.75
C LYS A 35 -3.90 6.11 -4.90
N VAL A 36 -3.52 5.36 -3.86
CA VAL A 36 -2.34 4.47 -3.88
C VAL A 36 -2.54 3.32 -4.87
N ALA A 37 -3.73 2.70 -4.90
CA ALA A 37 -4.00 1.64 -5.88
C ALA A 37 -3.85 2.12 -7.33
N ALA A 38 -4.32 3.34 -7.63
CA ALA A 38 -4.17 3.94 -8.94
C ALA A 38 -2.71 4.29 -9.27
N GLU A 39 -1.98 4.87 -8.32
CA GLU A 39 -0.56 5.26 -8.47
C GLU A 39 0.35 4.06 -8.77
N PHE A 40 0.11 2.94 -8.09
CA PHE A 40 0.89 1.72 -8.28
C PHE A 40 0.29 0.76 -9.32
N HIS A 41 -0.79 1.16 -10.01
CA HIS A 41 -1.50 0.35 -11.00
C HIS A 41 -1.90 -1.04 -10.49
N ILE A 42 -2.29 -1.13 -9.22
CA ILE A 42 -2.72 -2.37 -8.56
C ILE A 42 -4.22 -2.37 -8.28
N SER A 43 -4.78 -3.56 -8.14
CA SER A 43 -6.16 -3.73 -7.70
C SER A 43 -6.31 -3.42 -6.22
N ARG A 44 -7.49 -2.99 -5.80
CA ARG A 44 -7.79 -2.75 -4.38
C ARG A 44 -7.57 -4.00 -3.52
N GLU A 45 -7.90 -5.17 -4.07
CA GLU A 45 -7.64 -6.47 -3.42
C GLU A 45 -6.15 -6.73 -3.20
N GLN A 46 -5.28 -6.35 -4.14
CA GLN A 46 -3.83 -6.44 -3.97
C GLN A 46 -3.33 -5.49 -2.89
N LEU A 47 -3.87 -4.26 -2.85
CA LEU A 47 -3.52 -3.28 -1.82
C LEU A 47 -3.93 -3.76 -0.42
N ASP A 48 -5.12 -4.34 -0.27
CA ASP A 48 -5.59 -4.89 1.00
C ASP A 48 -4.74 -6.09 1.47
N LEU A 49 -4.30 -6.95 0.53
CA LEU A 49 -3.35 -8.03 0.85
C LEU A 49 -1.99 -7.48 1.32
N ILE A 50 -1.51 -6.42 0.69
CA ILE A 50 -0.25 -5.74 1.06
C ILE A 50 -0.38 -5.08 2.43
N GLU A 51 -1.49 -4.40 2.70
CA GLU A 51 -1.79 -3.81 4.01
C GLU A 51 -1.79 -4.87 5.10
N LYS A 52 -2.50 -5.98 4.87
CA LYS A 52 -2.55 -7.09 5.81
C LYS A 52 -1.17 -7.72 6.02
N GLU A 53 -0.40 -7.94 4.96
CA GLU A 53 0.97 -8.48 5.05
C GLU A 53 1.90 -7.50 5.79
N GLY A 54 1.80 -6.19 5.52
CA GLY A 54 2.60 -5.17 6.18
C GLY A 54 2.32 -5.05 7.67
N VAL A 55 1.04 -5.11 8.07
CA VAL A 55 0.64 -5.14 9.49
C VAL A 55 1.07 -6.44 10.16
N ASP A 56 0.89 -7.59 9.51
CA ASP A 56 1.29 -8.90 10.05
C ASP A 56 2.82 -9.03 10.21
N LYS A 57 3.57 -8.43 9.28
CA LYS A 57 5.04 -8.46 9.25
C LYS A 57 5.70 -7.27 9.94
N ASP A 58 4.91 -6.41 10.58
CA ASP A 58 5.35 -5.18 11.23
C ASP A 58 6.31 -4.37 10.33
N TRP A 59 5.89 -4.14 9.08
CA TRP A 59 6.72 -3.41 8.13
C TRP A 59 6.86 -1.97 8.59
N PRO A 60 8.10 -1.46 8.76
CA PRO A 60 8.29 -0.07 9.07
C PRO A 60 7.78 0.77 7.88
N PRO A 61 7.21 1.98 8.14
CA PRO A 61 7.11 2.97 7.09
C PRO A 61 8.52 3.16 6.52
N LEU A 62 8.69 2.96 5.21
CA LEU A 62 9.99 3.08 4.56
C LEU A 62 10.34 4.56 4.50
N ASP A 63 10.86 5.09 5.60
CA ASP A 63 11.45 6.41 5.70
C ASP A 63 12.98 6.28 5.50
N SER A 64 13.49 6.97 4.49
CA SER A 64 14.90 7.32 4.29
C SER A 64 14.98 8.70 3.68
#